data_AF-A0A958R7G0-F1
#
_entry.id   AF-A0A958R7G0-F1
#
_cell.length_a   1.000
_cell.length_b   1.000
_cell.length_c   1.000
_cell.angle_alpha   90.00
_cell.angle_beta   90.00
_cell.angle_gamma   90.00
#
_symmetry.space_group_name_H-M   'P 1'
#
loop_
_entity.id
_entity.type
_entity.pdbx_description
1 polymer ?
#
loop_
_entity_poly.entity_id
_entity_poly.type
_entity_poly.pdbx_seq_one_letter_code
_entity_poly.pdbx_strand_id
1 'polypeptide(L)' 'MAPEYEKAAKALKGIANIAAINADKERTDVQIQGFPTIKFFNDGKMSDYDGPRTADGIVDFMFRKLRNVQR' A
#
# COMPACT_ATOMS: atom_id res chain seq x y z
N MET A 1 11.75 -4.83 -7.12
CA MET A 1 10.49 -4.56 -6.40
C MET A 1 10.57 -3.26 -5.61
N ALA A 2 11.57 -3.06 -4.74
CA ALA A 2 11.76 -1.82 -3.97
C ALA A 2 11.67 -0.47 -4.74
N PRO A 3 12.23 -0.29 -5.96
CA PRO A 3 12.26 1.04 -6.58
C PRO A 3 10.88 1.57 -7.00
N GLU A 4 9.93 0.69 -7.30
CA GLU A 4 8.57 1.11 -7.69
C GLU A 4 7.77 1.61 -6.48
N TYR A 5 7.91 0.97 -5.32
CA TYR A 5 7.29 1.43 -4.08
C TYR A 5 7.87 2.76 -3.59
N GLU A 6 9.17 2.97 -3.74
CA GLU A 6 9.81 4.24 -3.40
C GLU A 6 9.34 5.39 -4.31
N LYS A 7 9.20 5.14 -5.62
CA LYS A 7 8.64 6.11 -6.56
C LYS A 7 7.19 6.45 -6.18
N ALA A 8 6.37 5.44 -5.92
CA ALA A 8 5.00 5.64 -5.46
C ALA A 8 4.94 6.42 -4.15
N ALA A 9 5.83 6.12 -3.19
CA ALA A 9 5.92 6.82 -1.92
C ALA A 9 6.28 8.30 -2.09
N LYS A 10 7.19 8.62 -3.01
CA LYS A 10 7.52 10.00 -3.35
C LYS A 10 6.34 10.73 -3.99
N ALA A 11 5.61 10.08 -4.89
CA ALA A 11 4.44 10.65 -5.55
C ALA A 11 3.25 10.86 -4.58
N LEU A 12 3.08 9.97 -3.61
CA LEU A 12 2.02 10.03 -2.61
C LEU A 12 2.39 10.85 -1.37
N LYS A 13 3.61 11.40 -1.30
CA LYS A 13 4.07 12.18 -0.16
C LYS A 13 3.13 13.37 0.12
N GLY A 14 2.55 13.40 1.31
CA GLY A 14 1.58 14.42 1.72
C GLY A 14 0.12 14.08 1.43
N ILE A 15 -0.14 12.97 0.73
CA ILE A 15 -1.47 12.44 0.45
C ILE A 15 -1.68 11.11 1.18
N ALA A 16 -0.71 10.19 1.09
CA ALA A 16 -0.75 8.90 1.75
C ALA A 16 0.65 8.39 2.12
N ASN A 17 0.72 7.55 3.14
CA ASN A 17 1.97 6.92 3.58
C ASN A 17 2.09 5.52 3.00
N ILE A 18 3.28 5.20 2.47
CA ILE A 18 3.65 3.84 2.08
C ILE A 18 4.68 3.33 3.08
N ALA A 19 4.43 2.17 3.67
CA ALA A 19 5.34 1.48 4.57
C ALA A 19 5.69 0.11 3.99
N ALA A 20 6.98 -0.24 4.03
CA ALA A 20 7.47 -1.58 3.71
C ALA A 20 7.95 -2.23 5.01
N ILE A 21 7.27 -3.31 5.43
CA ILE A 21 7.61 -4.06 6.64
C ILE A 21 8.19 -5.41 6.22
N ASN A 22 9.31 -5.80 6.83
CA ASN A 22 9.90 -7.11 6.63
C ASN A 22 9.34 -8.10 7.67
N ALA A 23 8.35 -8.88 7.26
CA ALA A 23 7.67 -9.82 8.16
C ALA A 23 8.50 -11.06 8.54
N ASP A 24 9.67 -11.29 7.93
CA ASP A 24 10.60 -12.34 8.40
C ASP A 24 11.34 -11.91 9.67
N LYS A 25 11.52 -10.59 9.86
CA LYS A 25 12.25 -10.02 10.99
C LYS A 25 11.34 -9.45 12.08
N GLU A 26 10.14 -9.02 11.72
CA GLU A 26 9.20 -8.38 12.63
C GLU A 26 7.90 -9.18 12.72
N ARG A 27 7.42 -9.41 13.96
CA ARG A 27 6.07 -9.93 14.17
C ARG A 27 5.08 -8.88 13.72
N THR A 28 4.25 -9.24 12.75
CA THR A 28 3.11 -8.43 12.33
C THR A 28 1.83 -9.17 12.70
N ASP A 29 0.83 -8.46 13.21
CA ASP A 29 -0.51 -9.02 13.49
C ASP A 29 -1.32 -9.23 12.20
N VAL A 30 -0.66 -9.11 11.05
CA VAL A 30 -1.26 -9.20 9.73
C VAL A 30 -1.18 -10.65 9.25
N GLN A 31 -2.32 -11.18 8.82
CA GLN A 31 -2.32 -12.48 8.14
C GLN A 31 -1.64 -12.36 6.77
N ILE A 32 -0.43 -12.90 6.69
CA ILE A 32 0.36 -13.01 5.46
C ILE A 32 0.18 -14.43 4.93
N GLN A 33 -0.52 -14.58 3.80
CA GLN A 33 -0.71 -15.87 3.15
C GLN A 33 0.41 -16.21 2.15
N GLY A 34 1.21 -15.22 1.73
CA GLY A 34 2.33 -15.42 0.83
C GLY A 34 3.07 -14.13 0.50
N PHE A 35 4.35 -14.22 0.15
CA PHE A 35 5.14 -13.04 -0.22
C PHE A 35 5.18 -12.83 -1.74
N PRO A 36 5.17 -11.57 -2.22
CA PRO A 36 4.91 -10.33 -1.48
C PRO A 36 3.41 -10.10 -1.24
N THR A 37 3.01 -9.83 0.01
CA THR A 37 1.67 -9.37 0.38
C THR A 37 1.67 -7.84 0.47
N ILE A 38 0.70 -7.18 -0.18
CA ILE A 38 0.47 -5.75 -0.06
C ILE A 38 -0.91 -5.57 0.57
N LYS A 39 -0.99 -4.70 1.57
CA LYS A 39 -2.23 -4.38 2.27
C LYS A 39 -2.45 -2.88 2.25
N PHE A 40 -3.69 -2.49 2.03
CA PHE A 40 -4.13 -1.10 2.07
C PHE A 40 -4.79 -0.83 3.42
N PHE A 41 -4.36 0.25 4.06
CA PHE A 41 -4.94 0.73 5.31
C PHE A 41 -5.56 2.09 5.09
N ASN A 42 -6.82 2.24 5.47
CA ASN A 42 -7.53 3.52 5.41
C ASN A 42 -8.57 3.58 6.53
N ASP A 43 -8.53 4.66 7.32
CA ASP A 43 -9.49 4.94 8.39
C ASP A 43 -9.72 3.75 9.34
N GLY A 44 -8.62 3.13 9.81
CA GLY A 44 -8.66 1.96 10.68
C GLY A 44 -9.12 0.66 10.01
N LYS A 45 -9.49 0.68 8.73
CA LYS A 45 -9.84 -0.52 7.95
C LYS A 45 -8.67 -0.99 7.12
N MET A 46 -8.40 -2.29 7.20
CA MET A 46 -7.40 -2.98 6.40
C MET A 46 -8.10 -3.75 5.29
N SER A 47 -7.61 -3.62 4.06
CA SER A 47 -8.07 -4.40 2.92
C SER A 47 -6.89 -4.93 2.09
N ASP A 48 -7.14 -5.98 1.33
CA ASP A 48 -6.16 -6.49 0.39
C ASP A 48 -5.93 -5.49 -0.75
N TYR A 49 -4.68 -5.43 -1.21
CA TYR A 49 -4.31 -4.70 -2.41
C TYR A 49 -4.30 -5.67 -3.60
N ASP A 50 -5.20 -5.45 -4.54
CA ASP A 50 -5.41 -6.22 -5.76
C ASP A 50 -4.97 -5.46 -7.03
N GLY A 51 -4.32 -4.30 -6.86
CA GLY A 51 -3.89 -3.43 -7.95
C GLY A 51 -2.57 -3.83 -8.62
N PRO A 52 -2.15 -3.08 -9.65
CA PRO A 52 -0.89 -3.31 -10.35
C PRO A 52 0.33 -2.96 -9.48
N ARG A 53 1.30 -3.87 -9.39
CA ARG A 53 2.55 -3.68 -8.58
C ARG A 53 3.57 -2.70 -9.20
N THR A 54 3.13 -1.78 -10.05
CA THR A 54 3.94 -0.70 -10.63
C THR A 54 3.73 0.58 -9.84
N ALA A 55 4.69 1.52 -9.90
CA ALA A 55 4.57 2.79 -9.19
C ALA A 55 3.28 3.53 -9.55
N ASP A 56 2.98 3.64 -10.85
CA ASP A 56 1.78 4.30 -11.35
C ASP A 56 0.51 3.58 -10.90
N GLY A 57 0.49 2.24 -10.91
CA GLY A 57 -0.66 1.45 -10.47
C GLY A 57 -0.96 1.60 -8.99
N ILE A 58 0.08 1.72 -8.15
CA ILE A 58 -0.07 2.00 -6.71
C ILE A 58 -0.64 3.41 -6.50
N VAL A 59 -0.09 4.41 -7.21
CA VAL A 59 -0.54 5.80 -7.13
C VAL A 59 -2.00 5.93 -7.56
N ASP A 60 -2.38 5.36 -8.69
CA ASP A 60 -3.75 5.37 -9.21
C ASP A 60 -4.73 4.67 -8.27
N PHE A 61 -4.33 3.53 -7.70
CA PHE A 61 -5.13 2.82 -6.70
C PHE A 61 -5.38 3.71 -5.48
N MET A 62 -4.34 4.37 -4.98
CA MET A 62 -4.45 5.27 -3.82
C MET A 62 -5.40 6.43 -4.12
N PHE A 63 -5.23 7.11 -5.26
CA PHE A 63 -6.10 8.21 -5.66
C PHE A 63 -7.56 7.77 -5.80
N ARG A 64 -7.80 6.59 -6.36
CA ARG A 64 -9.15 6.03 -6.49
C ARG A 64 -9.77 5.75 -5.12
N LYS A 65 -9.02 5.15 -4.19
CA LYS A 65 -9.52 4.86 -2.84
C LYS A 65 -9.77 6.15 -2.05
N LEU A 66 -8.85 7.11 -2.09
CA LEU A 66 -9.00 8.40 -1.41
C LEU A 66 -10.21 9.20 -1.93
N ARG A 67 -10.43 9.23 -3.25
CA ARG A 67 -11.63 9.87 -3.83
C ARG A 67 -12.93 9.24 -3.32
N ASN A 68 -12.94 7.93 -3.11
CA ASN A 68 -14.13 7.22 -2.63
C ASN A 68 -14.42 7.43 -1.13
N VAL A 69 -13.48 7.99 -0.35
CA VAL A 69 -13.68 8.30 1.08
C VAL A 69 -14.41 9.63 1.28
N GLN A 70 -14.50 10.51 0.28
CA GLN A 70 -15.22 11.79 0.38
C GLN A 70 -16.74 11.69 0.08
N ARG A 71 -17.42 10.61 0.47
CA ARG A 71 -18.89 10.54 0.39
C ARG A 71 -19.53 10.26 1.74
#